data_AF-A0A6G2TUW8-F1
#
_entry.id   AF-A0A6G2TUW8-F1
#
_cell.length_a   1.000
_cell.length_b   1.000
_cell.length_c   1.000
_cell.angle_alpha   90.00
_cell.angle_beta   90.00
_cell.angle_gamma   90.00
#
_symmetry.space_group_name_H-M   'P 1'
#
loop_
_entity.id
_entity.type
_entity.pdbx_description
1 polymer ?
#
loop_
_entity_poly.entity_id
_entity_poly.type
_entity_poly.pdbx_seq_one_letter_code
_entity_poly.pdbx_strand_id
1 'polypeptide(L)'
;MAARARALAVLRIRGAALGVALLPAAVAVVLLFGCATGRFGAAPGWGVACWTIGALAVLVLLLGALVAVVVARARPALSPSVPVAEKSAPDLYRLVRDLADRLDVPVPSAIALTPDCDSWLEDRTHPAHAALHRTPHPADGAGRPSGAPVLVIGSPFLWWMRVAELRALLAPVVAGTGPSAHPDIAAARRFIRGLDAAAAVPARPRGPLRALPLRFTGRIARLLLRACRDHATLMERGVAAAASERARTVDYGLRIVAQEQVGLAYAGWDRLLTRVALPAWRMGRWPSRLDAGVVSALTELSRRDRLAEGFASRLGERPACDLLEEPGTFDRAASLLAARLFHGGPAEAGPDWSPVGWHQYPQEVVDRKWRLEAARLHRVLDDLPVAPPPDAPAPGAAAPSLSYARTAARTPVVGAPLDARPAGRASAPGATPPGPTLARVLDRLAHDDRTGDLVAARLGAEVEREERAERAAAARSTGRGGSVSDAAAGVAWGDGLAEGGLPLFPLRPPRTARELLADHVTAMVCCAAVDTAGAAPGLDWLDGPALLVDGARRSDLGSPVLSLVDDGDAEPLRGWLTTVGVRPEKPVRLG
;
A
#
# COMPACT_ATOMS: atom_id res chain seq x y z
N MET A 1 28.27 -10.24 -21.02
CA MET A 1 29.52 -10.64 -20.32
C MET A 1 29.64 -10.06 -18.90
N ALA A 2 29.47 -8.75 -18.70
CA ALA A 2 29.60 -8.13 -17.38
C ALA A 2 28.65 -8.69 -16.30
N ALA A 3 27.37 -8.93 -16.64
CA ALA A 3 26.39 -9.51 -15.71
C ALA A 3 26.78 -10.92 -15.25
N ARG A 4 27.23 -11.78 -16.17
CA ARG A 4 27.68 -13.15 -15.85
C ARG A 4 28.88 -13.14 -14.91
N ALA A 5 29.87 -12.26 -15.14
CA ALA A 5 31.04 -12.16 -14.26
C ALA A 5 30.64 -11.79 -12.82
N ARG A 6 29.65 -10.90 -12.66
CA ARG A 6 29.11 -10.53 -11.34
C ARG A 6 28.27 -11.67 -10.72
N ALA A 7 27.51 -12.42 -11.52
CA ALA A 7 26.83 -13.63 -11.06
C ALA A 7 27.82 -14.68 -10.52
N LEU A 8 28.92 -14.93 -11.24
CA LEU A 8 29.98 -15.83 -10.78
C LEU A 8 30.64 -15.33 -9.48
N ALA A 9 30.79 -14.02 -9.29
CA ALA A 9 31.29 -13.46 -8.03
C ALA A 9 30.35 -13.76 -6.85
N VAL A 10 29.03 -13.65 -7.04
CA VAL A 10 28.04 -14.07 -6.03
C VAL A 10 28.17 -15.57 -5.71
N LEU A 11 28.32 -16.40 -6.73
CA LEU A 11 28.50 -17.85 -6.54
C LEU A 11 29.84 -18.20 -5.88
N ARG A 12 30.90 -17.40 -6.07
CA ARG A 12 32.16 -17.54 -5.33
C ARG A 12 32.00 -17.21 -3.85
N ILE A 13 31.19 -16.21 -3.49
CA ILE A 13 30.88 -15.92 -2.08
C ILE A 13 30.17 -17.11 -1.44
N ARG A 14 29.18 -17.70 -2.15
CA ARG A 14 28.54 -18.96 -1.72
C ARG A 14 29.57 -20.08 -1.53
N GLY A 15 30.48 -20.26 -2.49
CA GLY A 15 31.53 -21.28 -2.44
C GLY A 15 32.52 -21.06 -1.29
N ALA A 16 32.93 -19.81 -1.05
CA ALA A 16 33.81 -19.45 0.06
C ALA A 16 33.15 -19.68 1.42
N ALA A 17 31.87 -19.34 1.57
CA ALA A 17 31.10 -19.63 2.77
C ALA A 17 31.01 -21.14 3.05
N LEU A 18 30.78 -21.95 2.01
CA LEU A 18 30.83 -23.41 2.12
C LEU A 18 32.25 -23.89 2.50
N GLY A 19 33.28 -23.33 1.86
CA GLY A 19 34.68 -23.66 2.17
C GLY A 19 35.02 -23.41 3.64
N VAL A 20 34.64 -22.25 4.18
CA VAL A 20 34.83 -21.91 5.61
C VAL A 20 34.11 -22.91 6.52
N ALA A 21 32.90 -23.35 6.15
CA ALA A 21 32.17 -24.35 6.92
C ALA A 21 32.82 -25.75 6.88
N LEU A 22 33.58 -26.07 5.82
CA LEU A 22 34.28 -27.35 5.67
C LEU A 22 35.68 -27.37 6.32
N LEU A 23 36.26 -26.22 6.67
CA LEU A 23 37.62 -26.13 7.24
C LEU A 23 37.83 -27.01 8.48
N PRO A 24 36.95 -27.01 9.50
CA PRO A 24 37.18 -27.84 10.69
C PRO A 24 37.13 -29.34 10.36
N ALA A 25 36.32 -29.75 9.39
CA ALA A 25 36.27 -31.13 8.92
C ALA A 25 37.57 -31.53 8.20
N ALA A 26 38.13 -30.64 7.37
CA ALA A 26 39.42 -30.88 6.73
C ALA A 26 40.54 -31.04 7.78
N VAL A 27 40.58 -30.17 8.81
CA VAL A 27 41.54 -30.29 9.92
C VAL A 27 41.32 -31.58 10.71
N ALA A 28 40.07 -31.95 11.01
CA ALA A 28 39.75 -33.21 11.69
C ALA A 28 40.28 -34.42 10.92
N VAL A 29 40.10 -34.45 9.59
CA VAL A 29 40.60 -35.54 8.73
C VAL A 29 42.13 -35.61 8.77
N VAL A 30 42.83 -34.48 8.68
CA VAL A 30 44.31 -34.44 8.76
C VAL A 30 44.80 -34.95 10.12
N LEU A 31 44.13 -34.56 11.21
CA LEU A 31 44.48 -35.00 12.57
C LEU A 31 44.24 -36.49 12.77
N LEU A 32 43.07 -37.00 12.36
CA LEU A 32 42.75 -38.42 12.42
C LEU A 32 43.73 -39.26 11.60
N PHE A 33 44.10 -38.80 10.39
CA PHE A 33 45.08 -39.48 9.54
C PHE A 33 46.48 -39.47 10.14
N GLY A 34 46.94 -38.35 10.71
CA GLY A 34 48.25 -38.30 11.37
C GLY A 34 48.32 -39.09 12.68
N CYS A 35 47.19 -39.27 13.38
CA CYS A 35 47.09 -40.18 14.52
C CYS A 35 47.13 -41.64 14.07
N ALA A 36 46.37 -42.00 13.03
CA ALA A 36 46.34 -43.36 12.48
C ALA A 36 47.69 -43.79 11.88
N THR A 37 48.45 -42.85 11.30
CA THR A 37 49.78 -43.12 10.71
C THR A 37 50.91 -43.07 11.74
N GLY A 38 50.61 -42.83 13.02
CA GLY A 38 51.60 -42.75 14.09
C GLY A 38 52.55 -41.54 14.01
N ARG A 39 52.33 -40.61 13.06
CA ARG A 39 53.19 -39.43 12.84
C ARG A 39 53.10 -38.40 13.96
N PHE A 40 52.04 -38.41 14.75
CA PHE A 40 51.87 -37.49 15.90
C PHE A 40 52.44 -38.00 17.23
N GLY A 41 53.17 -39.12 17.24
CA GLY A 41 53.93 -39.62 18.40
C GLY A 41 53.08 -39.95 19.64
N ALA A 42 53.71 -40.52 20.67
CA ALA A 42 53.07 -40.86 21.95
C ALA A 42 52.84 -39.62 22.87
N ALA A 43 52.71 -38.43 22.30
CA ALA A 43 52.52 -37.21 23.09
C ALA A 43 51.09 -37.19 23.68
N PRO A 44 50.94 -37.06 25.01
CA PRO A 44 49.62 -37.03 25.65
C PRO A 44 48.89 -35.75 25.26
N GLY A 45 47.77 -35.88 24.53
CA GLY A 45 46.92 -34.74 24.16
C GLY A 45 46.29 -34.82 22.75
N TRP A 46 46.92 -35.54 21.82
CA TRP A 46 46.40 -35.65 20.43
C TRP A 46 45.03 -36.33 20.34
N GLY A 47 44.73 -37.27 21.23
CA GLY A 47 43.39 -37.87 21.31
C GLY A 47 42.32 -36.85 21.68
N VAL A 48 42.57 -36.00 22.69
CA VAL A 48 41.65 -34.93 23.11
C VAL A 48 41.50 -33.89 22.01
N ALA A 49 42.58 -33.52 21.33
CA ALA A 49 42.55 -32.62 20.18
C ALA A 49 41.71 -33.18 19.01
N CYS A 50 41.85 -34.48 18.70
CA CYS A 50 41.06 -35.14 17.66
C CYS A 50 39.56 -35.14 18.00
N TRP A 51 39.20 -35.49 19.25
CA TRP A 51 37.81 -35.50 19.68
C TRP A 51 37.18 -34.10 19.72
N THR A 52 37.91 -33.09 20.21
CA THR A 52 37.41 -31.71 20.27
C THR A 52 37.22 -31.11 18.87
N ILE A 53 38.20 -31.27 17.97
CA ILE A 53 38.12 -30.77 16.59
C ILE A 53 37.10 -31.56 15.77
N GLY A 54 36.98 -32.87 16.01
CA GLY A 54 35.93 -33.71 15.42
C GLY A 54 34.53 -33.26 15.84
N ALA A 55 34.31 -33.03 17.14
CA ALA A 55 33.03 -32.51 17.65
C ALA A 55 32.71 -31.11 17.08
N LEU A 56 33.70 -30.22 17.01
CA LEU A 56 33.57 -28.91 16.39
C LEU A 56 33.21 -29.03 14.90
N ALA A 57 33.86 -29.93 14.17
CA ALA A 57 33.57 -30.17 12.76
C ALA A 57 32.13 -30.64 12.54
N VAL A 58 31.66 -31.61 13.32
CA VAL A 58 30.27 -32.07 13.26
C VAL A 58 29.31 -30.92 13.57
N LEU A 59 29.57 -30.13 14.61
CA LEU A 59 28.72 -28.99 14.97
C LEU A 59 28.65 -27.93 13.85
N VAL A 60 29.79 -27.56 13.27
CA VAL A 60 29.85 -26.57 12.17
C VAL A 60 29.15 -27.10 10.93
N LEU A 61 29.32 -28.38 10.59
CA LEU A 61 28.62 -29.00 9.47
C LEU A 61 27.10 -29.05 9.69
N LEU A 62 26.64 -29.35 10.90
CA LEU A 62 25.21 -29.33 11.24
C LEU A 62 24.62 -27.92 11.16
N LEU A 63 25.33 -26.90 11.66
CA LEU A 63 24.92 -25.50 11.53
C LEU A 63 24.94 -25.03 10.07
N GLY A 64 25.95 -25.43 9.30
CA GLY A 64 26.04 -25.14 7.86
C GLY A 64 24.91 -25.80 7.06
N ALA A 65 24.60 -27.06 7.35
CA ALA A 65 23.48 -27.79 6.77
C ALA A 65 22.15 -27.14 7.12
N LEU A 66 21.97 -26.72 8.39
CA LEU A 66 20.79 -25.97 8.81
C LEU A 66 20.63 -24.67 7.99
N VAL A 67 21.68 -23.86 7.87
CA VAL A 67 21.65 -22.63 7.08
C VAL A 67 21.30 -22.93 5.61
N ALA A 68 21.95 -23.93 5.00
CA ALA A 68 21.70 -24.31 3.62
C ALA A 68 20.26 -24.79 3.38
N VAL A 69 19.72 -25.61 4.29
CA VAL A 69 18.33 -26.09 4.22
C VAL A 69 17.35 -24.95 4.37
N VAL A 70 17.58 -24.02 5.31
CA VAL A 70 16.72 -22.85 5.50
C VAL A 70 16.77 -21.95 4.27
N VAL A 71 17.95 -21.67 3.71
CA VAL A 71 18.07 -20.86 2.48
C VAL A 71 17.35 -21.52 1.29
N ALA A 72 17.46 -22.84 1.14
CA ALA A 72 16.82 -23.57 0.04
C ALA A 72 15.29 -23.68 0.19
N ARG A 73 14.78 -23.71 1.44
CA ARG A 73 13.34 -23.92 1.73
C ARG A 73 12.60 -22.65 2.13
N ALA A 74 13.31 -21.59 2.50
CA ALA A 74 12.67 -20.31 2.79
C ALA A 74 11.97 -19.83 1.52
N ARG A 75 10.73 -19.35 1.69
CA ARG A 75 9.90 -18.87 0.60
C ARG A 75 10.29 -17.42 0.32
N PRO A 76 10.86 -17.10 -0.86
CA PRO A 76 11.01 -15.72 -1.28
C PRO A 76 9.64 -15.04 -1.31
N ALA A 77 9.64 -13.74 -0.99
CA ALA A 77 8.45 -12.94 -1.18
C ALA A 77 8.12 -12.87 -2.67
N LEU A 78 6.84 -12.99 -3.01
CA LEU A 78 6.33 -12.79 -4.35
C LEU A 78 5.43 -11.56 -4.33
N SER A 79 5.53 -10.74 -5.36
CA SER A 79 4.63 -9.60 -5.54
C SER A 79 3.20 -10.09 -5.75
N PRO A 80 2.24 -9.65 -4.92
CA PRO A 80 0.83 -9.92 -5.14
C PRO A 80 0.41 -9.43 -6.53
N SER A 81 -0.28 -10.27 -7.29
CA SER A 81 -0.63 -9.99 -8.68
C SER A 81 -1.85 -10.81 -9.12
N VAL A 82 -2.63 -10.26 -10.04
CA VAL A 82 -3.80 -10.91 -10.67
C VAL A 82 -3.30 -11.81 -11.81
N PRO A 83 -3.42 -13.14 -11.75
CA PRO A 83 -3.00 -14.00 -12.86
C PRO A 83 -3.89 -13.77 -14.10
N VAL A 84 -3.28 -13.71 -15.29
CA VAL A 84 -4.00 -13.60 -16.56
C VAL A 84 -3.94 -14.93 -17.28
N ALA A 85 -5.07 -15.64 -17.34
CA ALA A 85 -5.15 -16.88 -18.11
C ALA A 85 -5.07 -16.59 -19.61
N GLU A 86 -4.38 -17.44 -20.38
CA GLU A 86 -4.23 -17.26 -21.83
C GLU A 86 -5.58 -17.17 -22.56
N LYS A 87 -6.56 -17.99 -22.14
CA LYS A 87 -7.93 -17.96 -22.67
C LYS A 87 -8.65 -16.62 -22.51
N SER A 88 -8.23 -15.80 -21.55
CA SER A 88 -8.85 -14.50 -21.22
C SER A 88 -8.09 -13.32 -21.82
N ALA A 89 -6.95 -13.56 -22.48
CA ALA A 89 -6.12 -12.54 -23.10
C ALA A 89 -5.26 -13.10 -24.27
N PRO A 90 -5.86 -13.78 -25.26
CA PRO A 90 -5.11 -14.45 -26.31
C PRO A 90 -4.25 -13.47 -27.12
N ASP A 91 -4.76 -12.26 -27.36
CA ASP A 91 -4.06 -11.20 -28.07
C ASP A 91 -2.83 -10.69 -27.32
N LEU A 92 -2.93 -10.53 -26.00
CA LEU A 92 -1.81 -10.13 -25.15
C LEU A 92 -0.70 -11.20 -25.16
N TYR A 93 -1.08 -12.47 -25.04
CA TYR A 93 -0.14 -13.59 -25.10
C TYR A 93 0.54 -13.68 -26.47
N ARG A 94 -0.18 -13.44 -27.57
CA ARG A 94 0.39 -13.40 -28.92
C ARG A 94 1.39 -12.25 -29.06
N LEU A 95 1.04 -11.05 -28.61
CA LEU A 95 1.94 -9.89 -28.62
C LEU A 95 3.25 -10.18 -27.89
N VAL A 96 3.17 -10.82 -26.71
CA VAL A 96 4.35 -11.18 -25.91
C VAL A 96 5.19 -12.26 -26.58
N ARG A 97 4.57 -13.25 -27.23
CA ARG A 97 5.27 -14.29 -28.02
C ARG A 97 5.99 -13.67 -29.22
N ASP A 98 5.28 -12.86 -30.01
CA ASP A 98 5.86 -12.16 -31.16
C ASP A 98 7.05 -11.28 -30.75
N LEU A 99 6.96 -10.65 -29.58
CA LEU A 99 8.04 -9.85 -29.01
C LEU A 99 9.23 -10.72 -28.59
N ALA A 100 9.01 -11.85 -27.93
CA ALA A 100 10.06 -12.79 -27.54
C ALA A 100 10.77 -13.37 -28.77
N ASP A 101 10.02 -13.73 -29.82
CA ASP A 101 10.54 -14.25 -31.08
C ASP A 101 11.40 -13.20 -31.79
N ARG A 102 10.93 -11.96 -31.90
CA ARG A 102 11.71 -10.84 -32.50
C ARG A 102 13.00 -10.53 -31.75
N LEU A 103 12.99 -10.73 -30.43
CA LEU A 103 14.15 -10.46 -29.57
C LEU A 103 15.08 -11.67 -29.45
N ASP A 104 14.73 -12.83 -30.03
CA ASP A 104 15.43 -14.10 -29.89
C ASP A 104 15.68 -14.47 -28.41
N VAL A 105 14.60 -14.49 -27.62
CA VAL A 105 14.62 -14.82 -26.20
C VAL A 105 13.50 -15.80 -25.82
N PRO A 106 13.66 -16.56 -24.72
CA PRO A 106 12.61 -17.45 -24.25
C PRO A 106 11.32 -16.69 -23.92
N VAL A 107 10.17 -17.24 -24.33
CA VAL A 107 8.86 -16.69 -23.98
C VAL A 107 8.67 -16.73 -22.45
N PRO A 108 8.15 -15.66 -21.81
CA PRO A 108 7.71 -15.71 -20.42
C PRO A 108 6.73 -16.86 -20.16
N SER A 109 6.76 -17.43 -18.96
CA SER A 109 5.95 -18.62 -18.64
C SER A 109 4.46 -18.33 -18.43
N ALA A 110 4.14 -17.12 -17.97
CA ALA A 110 2.77 -16.63 -17.78
C ALA A 110 2.76 -15.10 -17.73
N ILE A 111 1.57 -14.51 -17.74
CA ILE A 111 1.34 -13.08 -17.55
C ILE A 111 0.51 -12.84 -16.28
N ALA A 112 0.84 -11.81 -15.52
CA ALA A 112 0.07 -11.36 -14.36
C ALA A 112 -0.02 -9.82 -14.31
N LEU A 113 -1.06 -9.29 -13.69
CA LEU A 113 -1.26 -7.84 -13.52
C LEU A 113 -0.99 -7.40 -12.08
N THR A 114 -0.45 -6.20 -11.92
CA THR A 114 -0.28 -5.54 -10.62
C THR A 114 -0.90 -4.14 -10.66
N PRO A 115 -1.52 -3.64 -9.59
CA PRO A 115 -2.02 -2.27 -9.53
C PRO A 115 -0.87 -1.29 -9.24
N ASP A 116 0.13 -1.28 -10.10
CA ASP A 116 1.32 -0.42 -10.01
C ASP A 116 1.70 0.07 -11.42
N CYS A 117 2.36 1.21 -11.50
CA CYS A 117 2.87 1.78 -12.75
C CYS A 117 4.29 1.25 -13.03
N ASP A 118 4.48 -0.07 -13.02
CA ASP A 118 5.74 -0.73 -13.36
C ASP A 118 5.51 -2.09 -14.06
N SER A 119 6.52 -2.64 -14.73
CA SER A 119 6.48 -3.97 -15.35
C SER A 119 7.82 -4.66 -15.24
N TRP A 120 7.81 -5.92 -14.80
CA TRP A 120 9.04 -6.68 -14.54
C TRP A 120 8.86 -8.19 -14.79
N LEU A 121 9.96 -8.91 -14.68
CA LEU A 121 9.98 -10.37 -14.71
C LEU A 121 10.08 -10.93 -13.29
N GLU A 122 9.06 -11.67 -12.87
CA GLU A 122 9.01 -12.32 -11.56
C GLU A 122 9.46 -13.78 -11.66
N ASP A 123 10.52 -14.13 -10.93
CA ASP A 123 11.01 -15.50 -10.88
C ASP A 123 10.19 -16.33 -9.87
N ARG A 124 9.25 -17.12 -10.41
CA ARG A 124 8.41 -18.06 -9.62
C ARG A 124 8.96 -19.48 -9.60
N THR A 125 10.17 -19.71 -10.12
CA THR A 125 10.77 -21.05 -10.24
C THR A 125 11.44 -21.56 -8.97
N HIS A 126 11.45 -20.76 -7.89
CA HIS A 126 12.11 -21.15 -6.64
C HIS A 126 11.50 -22.45 -6.06
N PRO A 127 12.32 -23.45 -5.67
CA PRO A 127 11.83 -24.76 -5.20
C PRO A 127 10.84 -24.71 -4.05
N ALA A 128 10.93 -23.67 -3.21
CA ALA A 128 10.01 -23.46 -2.09
C ALA A 128 8.55 -23.22 -2.53
N HIS A 129 8.30 -22.77 -3.77
CA HIS A 129 6.95 -22.62 -4.33
C HIS A 129 6.40 -23.92 -4.93
N ALA A 130 7.26 -24.78 -5.48
CA ALA A 130 6.85 -26.06 -6.07
C ALA A 130 6.23 -27.05 -5.04
N ALA A 131 6.56 -26.91 -3.75
CA ALA A 131 6.05 -27.80 -2.71
C ALA A 131 4.54 -27.67 -2.42
N LEU A 132 3.89 -26.57 -2.86
CA LEU A 132 2.46 -26.31 -2.66
C LEU A 132 1.57 -26.90 -3.77
N HIS A 133 2.08 -27.04 -4.99
CA HIS A 133 1.32 -27.53 -6.15
C HIS A 133 1.25 -29.07 -6.23
N ARG A 134 1.25 -29.77 -5.09
CA ARG A 134 1.24 -31.25 -5.05
C ARG A 134 -0.14 -31.89 -5.23
N THR A 135 -1.14 -31.12 -5.65
CA THR A 135 -2.37 -31.66 -6.24
C THR A 135 -2.29 -31.47 -7.76
N PRO A 136 -2.05 -32.53 -8.55
CA PRO A 136 -2.09 -32.43 -9.99
C PRO A 136 -3.55 -32.17 -10.40
N HIS A 137 -3.83 -31.00 -10.97
CA HIS A 137 -5.12 -30.77 -11.62
C HIS A 137 -5.06 -31.38 -13.03
N PRO A 138 -6.04 -32.20 -13.46
CA PRO A 138 -5.97 -32.92 -14.75
C PRO A 138 -5.97 -32.04 -16.00
N ALA A 139 -6.08 -30.72 -15.85
CA ALA A 139 -6.05 -29.76 -16.97
C ALA A 139 -4.64 -29.20 -17.26
N ASP A 140 -3.64 -29.45 -16.41
CA ASP A 140 -2.25 -29.09 -16.68
C ASP A 140 -1.62 -30.15 -17.59
N GLY A 141 -1.80 -29.95 -18.90
CA GLY A 141 -1.15 -30.71 -19.94
C GLY A 141 0.37 -30.81 -19.72
N ALA A 142 0.92 -31.97 -20.05
CA ALA A 142 2.31 -32.35 -19.87
C ALA A 142 3.33 -31.25 -20.26
N GLY A 143 3.88 -30.57 -19.25
CA GLY A 143 5.01 -29.68 -19.38
C GLY A 143 5.61 -29.43 -18.00
N ARG A 144 6.91 -29.70 -17.81
CA ARG A 144 7.65 -29.23 -16.64
C ARG A 144 7.34 -27.75 -16.40
N PRO A 145 7.33 -27.24 -15.14
CA PRO A 145 7.25 -25.80 -14.92
C PRO A 145 8.36 -25.16 -15.75
N SER A 146 7.94 -24.35 -16.75
CA SER A 146 8.86 -23.65 -17.62
C SER A 146 9.85 -22.89 -16.74
N GLY A 147 11.15 -23.07 -16.97
CA GLY A 147 12.20 -22.36 -16.24
C GLY A 147 12.20 -20.84 -16.48
N ALA A 148 11.24 -20.33 -17.25
CA ALA A 148 11.10 -18.91 -17.57
C ALA A 148 10.31 -18.14 -16.48
N PRO A 149 10.67 -16.88 -16.23
CA PRO A 149 9.95 -16.02 -15.29
C PRO A 149 8.55 -15.65 -15.81
N VAL A 150 7.68 -15.22 -14.89
CA VAL A 150 6.35 -14.65 -15.19
C VAL A 150 6.50 -13.17 -15.52
N LEU A 151 5.86 -12.71 -16.60
CA LEU A 151 5.79 -11.29 -16.93
C LEU A 151 4.71 -10.62 -16.08
N VAL A 152 5.09 -9.68 -15.22
CA VAL A 152 4.16 -8.86 -14.45
C VAL A 152 4.02 -7.50 -15.12
N ILE A 153 2.78 -7.11 -15.41
CA ILE A 153 2.45 -5.87 -16.10
C ILE A 153 1.64 -4.98 -15.17
N GLY A 154 1.97 -3.70 -15.12
CA GLY A 154 1.17 -2.69 -14.44
C GLY A 154 -0.19 -2.55 -15.11
N SER A 155 -1.29 -2.80 -14.38
CA SER A 155 -2.64 -2.66 -14.91
C SER A 155 -2.92 -1.25 -15.47
N PRO A 156 -2.42 -0.14 -14.88
CA PRO A 156 -2.64 1.19 -15.45
C PRO A 156 -2.08 1.34 -16.87
N PHE A 157 -1.00 0.62 -17.21
CA PHE A 157 -0.44 0.65 -18.57
C PHE A 157 -1.37 0.04 -19.60
N LEU A 158 -2.12 -1.01 -19.26
CA LEU A 158 -3.08 -1.59 -20.18
C LEU A 158 -4.20 -0.59 -20.53
N TRP A 159 -4.68 0.17 -19.55
CA TRP A 159 -5.76 1.15 -19.78
C TRP A 159 -5.29 2.44 -20.44
N TRP A 160 -4.08 2.91 -20.12
CA TRP A 160 -3.59 4.19 -20.62
C TRP A 160 -2.87 4.11 -21.97
N MET A 161 -2.08 3.06 -22.18
CA MET A 161 -1.20 2.95 -23.35
C MET A 161 -1.91 2.34 -24.55
N ARG A 162 -1.49 2.75 -25.74
CA ARG A 162 -1.87 2.09 -26.99
C ARG A 162 -1.10 0.80 -27.16
N VAL A 163 -1.62 -0.13 -27.95
CA VAL A 163 -0.99 -1.46 -28.16
C VAL A 163 0.48 -1.32 -28.60
N ALA A 164 0.79 -0.35 -29.46
CA ALA A 164 2.15 -0.11 -29.94
C ALA A 164 3.08 0.45 -28.86
N GLU A 165 2.57 1.36 -28.01
CA GLU A 165 3.30 1.92 -26.86
C GLU A 165 3.57 0.86 -25.79
N LEU A 166 2.56 0.04 -25.47
CA LEU A 166 2.71 -1.09 -24.53
C LEU A 166 3.78 -2.06 -25.03
N ARG A 167 3.74 -2.42 -26.32
CA ARG A 167 4.73 -3.32 -26.92
C ARG A 167 6.15 -2.75 -26.81
N ALA A 168 6.32 -1.45 -27.05
CA ALA A 168 7.60 -0.76 -26.89
C ALA A 168 8.06 -0.73 -25.42
N LEU A 169 7.12 -0.52 -24.47
CA LEU A 169 7.39 -0.58 -23.03
C LEU A 169 7.84 -1.98 -22.58
N LEU A 170 7.16 -3.04 -23.05
CA LEU A 170 7.42 -4.42 -22.66
C LEU A 170 8.67 -5.00 -23.32
N ALA A 171 9.13 -4.46 -24.45
CA ALA A 171 10.32 -4.94 -25.18
C ALA A 171 11.56 -5.15 -24.29
N PRO A 172 12.05 -4.16 -23.53
CA PRO A 172 13.19 -4.36 -22.62
C PRO A 172 12.89 -5.35 -21.48
N VAL A 173 11.64 -5.46 -21.02
CA VAL A 173 11.27 -6.41 -19.95
C VAL A 173 11.32 -7.84 -20.48
N VAL A 174 10.67 -8.10 -21.63
CA VAL A 174 10.67 -9.41 -22.28
C VAL A 174 12.08 -9.81 -22.73
N ALA A 175 12.91 -8.88 -23.21
CA ALA A 175 14.33 -9.14 -23.51
C ALA A 175 15.11 -9.68 -22.28
N GLY A 176 14.66 -9.34 -21.07
CA GLY A 176 15.21 -9.80 -19.79
C GLY A 176 15.03 -11.30 -19.53
N THR A 177 14.17 -12.00 -20.27
CA THR A 177 14.00 -13.46 -20.18
C THR A 177 15.27 -14.19 -20.64
N GLY A 178 16.00 -13.65 -21.62
CA GLY A 178 17.26 -14.21 -22.10
C GLY A 178 18.32 -14.32 -20.99
N PRO A 179 18.70 -13.22 -20.32
CA PRO A 179 19.56 -13.28 -19.14
C PRO A 179 19.00 -14.13 -17.99
N SER A 180 17.68 -14.18 -17.83
CA SER A 180 17.03 -15.00 -16.80
C SER A 180 17.16 -16.51 -17.06
N ALA A 181 17.27 -16.92 -18.33
CA ALA A 181 17.55 -18.30 -18.72
C ALA A 181 19.02 -18.70 -18.55
N HIS A 182 19.95 -17.74 -18.36
CA HIS A 182 21.36 -18.06 -18.19
C HIS A 182 21.60 -18.76 -16.83
N PRO A 183 22.21 -19.95 -16.79
CA PRO A 183 22.30 -20.77 -15.58
C PRO A 183 23.01 -20.08 -14.43
N ASP A 184 24.14 -19.39 -14.69
CA ASP A 184 24.89 -18.66 -13.68
C ASP A 184 24.07 -17.51 -13.04
N ILE A 185 23.36 -16.73 -13.86
CA ILE A 185 22.55 -15.59 -13.39
C ILE A 185 21.34 -16.11 -12.61
N ALA A 186 20.65 -17.12 -13.13
CA ALA A 186 19.53 -17.76 -12.45
C ALA A 186 19.95 -18.37 -11.11
N ALA A 187 21.11 -19.06 -11.05
CA ALA A 187 21.65 -19.61 -9.81
C ALA A 187 22.02 -18.53 -8.79
N ALA A 188 22.62 -17.42 -9.23
CA ALA A 188 22.93 -16.29 -8.37
C ALA A 188 21.66 -15.63 -7.80
N ARG A 189 20.65 -15.37 -8.64
CA ARG A 189 19.36 -14.80 -8.22
C ARG A 189 18.63 -15.71 -7.23
N ARG A 190 18.54 -17.01 -7.51
CA ARG A 190 17.95 -18.00 -6.58
C ARG A 190 18.65 -18.00 -5.23
N PHE A 191 19.99 -17.94 -5.23
CA PHE A 191 20.76 -17.87 -3.99
C PHE A 191 20.47 -16.58 -3.21
N ILE A 192 20.47 -15.42 -3.86
CA ILE A 192 20.17 -14.12 -3.23
C ILE A 192 18.74 -14.10 -2.67
N ARG A 193 17.75 -14.51 -3.45
CA ARG A 193 16.34 -14.60 -3.02
C ARG A 193 16.16 -15.58 -1.85
N GLY A 194 16.86 -16.71 -1.86
CA GLY A 194 16.85 -17.66 -0.75
C GLY A 194 17.50 -17.10 0.52
N LEU A 195 18.59 -16.32 0.39
CA LEU A 195 19.20 -15.62 1.52
C LEU A 195 18.27 -14.56 2.11
N ASP A 196 17.62 -13.76 1.25
CA ASP A 196 16.65 -12.74 1.67
C ASP A 196 15.46 -13.37 2.42
N ALA A 197 14.89 -14.42 1.84
CA ALA A 197 13.85 -15.22 2.47
C ALA A 197 14.30 -15.78 3.84
N ALA A 198 15.51 -16.33 3.92
CA ALA A 198 16.09 -16.87 5.15
C ALA A 198 16.34 -15.78 6.22
N ALA A 199 16.69 -14.56 5.81
CA ALA A 199 16.89 -13.44 6.71
C ALA A 199 15.60 -13.00 7.42
N ALA A 200 14.43 -13.21 6.79
CA ALA A 200 13.11 -12.88 7.32
C ALA A 200 12.51 -13.98 8.22
N VAL A 201 12.96 -15.24 8.12
CA VAL A 201 12.46 -16.37 8.93
C VAL A 201 12.42 -16.12 10.46
N PRO A 202 13.41 -15.45 11.09
CA PRO A 202 13.44 -15.25 12.54
C PRO A 202 12.34 -14.33 13.07
N ALA A 203 11.67 -13.55 12.21
CA ALA A 203 10.59 -12.65 12.60
C ALA A 203 9.26 -13.39 12.86
N ARG A 204 9.16 -14.67 12.49
CA ARG A 204 7.94 -15.47 12.69
C ARG A 204 7.84 -15.99 14.14
N PRO A 205 6.70 -15.83 14.83
CA PRO A 205 6.53 -16.29 16.20
C PRO A 205 6.70 -17.81 16.27
N ARG A 206 7.75 -18.26 16.97
CA ARG A 206 8.00 -19.67 17.29
C ARG A 206 8.57 -19.75 18.70
N GLY A 207 8.23 -20.82 19.42
CA GLY A 207 8.68 -21.03 20.80
C GLY A 207 10.20 -20.89 21.00
N PRO A 208 10.66 -20.59 22.22
CA PRO A 208 12.01 -20.09 22.51
C PRO A 208 13.13 -21.02 22.02
N LEU A 209 12.91 -22.34 22.07
CA LEU A 209 13.90 -23.35 21.66
C LEU A 209 14.19 -23.36 20.15
N ARG A 210 13.23 -22.94 19.31
CA ARG A 210 13.44 -22.81 17.85
C ARG A 210 13.99 -21.43 17.45
N ALA A 211 13.93 -20.44 18.34
CA ALA A 211 14.30 -19.07 18.02
C ALA A 211 15.82 -18.90 17.87
N LEU A 212 16.64 -19.51 18.73
CA LEU A 212 18.10 -19.38 18.69
C LEU A 212 18.74 -19.83 17.37
N PRO A 213 18.51 -21.07 16.87
CA PRO A 213 19.09 -21.53 15.60
C PRO A 213 18.59 -20.73 14.38
N LEU A 214 17.35 -20.27 14.41
CA LEU A 214 16.80 -19.41 13.34
C LEU A 214 17.44 -18.02 13.37
N ARG A 215 17.64 -17.41 14.54
CA ARG A 215 18.34 -16.13 14.69
C ARG A 215 19.78 -16.21 14.20
N PHE A 216 20.48 -17.31 14.48
CA PHE A 216 21.81 -17.58 13.92
C PHE A 216 21.75 -17.62 12.40
N THR A 217 20.82 -18.40 11.83
CA THR A 217 20.63 -18.51 10.38
C THR A 217 20.37 -17.15 9.73
N GLY A 218 19.48 -16.34 10.30
CA GLY A 218 19.19 -14.99 9.79
C GLY A 218 20.38 -14.03 9.90
N ARG A 219 21.26 -14.18 10.89
CA ARG A 219 22.52 -13.41 10.97
C ARG A 219 23.48 -13.79 9.84
N ILE A 220 23.68 -15.08 9.60
CA ILE A 220 24.53 -15.57 8.50
C ILE A 220 23.96 -15.14 7.15
N ALA A 221 22.64 -15.28 6.95
CA ALA A 221 21.97 -14.84 5.73
C ALA A 221 22.19 -13.34 5.46
N ARG A 222 22.00 -12.47 6.47
CA ARG A 222 22.28 -11.02 6.36
C ARG A 222 23.75 -10.72 6.06
N LEU A 223 24.69 -11.47 6.64
CA LEU A 223 26.11 -11.29 6.36
C LEU A 223 26.44 -11.62 4.90
N LEU A 224 25.91 -12.74 4.39
CA LEU A 224 26.09 -13.12 2.99
C LEU A 224 25.39 -12.16 2.02
N LEU A 225 24.20 -11.65 2.36
CA LEU A 225 23.52 -10.61 1.58
C LEU A 225 24.36 -9.33 1.50
N ARG A 226 24.94 -8.89 2.61
CA ARG A 226 25.84 -7.72 2.63
C ARG A 226 27.05 -7.94 1.73
N ALA A 227 27.66 -9.12 1.77
CA ALA A 227 28.78 -9.46 0.89
C ALA A 227 28.37 -9.53 -0.59
N CYS A 228 27.14 -9.95 -0.90
CA CYS A 228 26.64 -10.06 -2.27
C CYS A 228 26.12 -8.74 -2.85
N ARG A 229 25.83 -7.72 -2.03
CA ARG A 229 25.06 -6.51 -2.42
C ARG A 229 25.58 -5.81 -3.67
N ASP A 230 26.87 -5.51 -3.73
CA ASP A 230 27.45 -4.75 -4.85
C ASP A 230 27.48 -5.60 -6.12
N HIS A 231 27.82 -6.88 -5.98
CA HIS A 231 27.80 -7.82 -7.09
C HIS A 231 26.39 -8.04 -7.63
N ALA A 232 25.38 -8.16 -6.77
CA ALA A 232 23.98 -8.27 -7.14
C ALA A 232 23.52 -7.01 -7.88
N THR A 233 23.81 -5.83 -7.34
CA THR A 233 23.44 -4.54 -7.97
C THR A 233 24.06 -4.39 -9.36
N LEU A 234 25.35 -4.67 -9.50
CA LEU A 234 26.04 -4.60 -10.79
C LEU A 234 25.60 -5.69 -11.76
N MET A 235 25.25 -6.88 -11.25
CA MET A 235 24.65 -7.95 -12.05
C MET A 235 23.32 -7.51 -12.64
N GLU A 236 22.39 -7.01 -11.83
CA GLU A 236 21.06 -6.58 -12.28
C GLU A 236 21.14 -5.37 -13.22
N ARG A 237 22.00 -4.38 -12.93
CA ARG A 237 22.27 -3.27 -13.87
C ARG A 237 22.81 -3.78 -15.22
N GLY A 238 23.72 -4.75 -15.20
CA GLY A 238 24.25 -5.37 -16.40
C GLY A 238 23.20 -6.16 -17.19
N VAL A 239 22.26 -6.83 -16.49
CA VAL A 239 21.12 -7.51 -17.12
C VAL A 239 20.17 -6.51 -17.76
N ALA A 240 19.80 -5.45 -17.03
CA ALA A 240 18.92 -4.39 -17.54
C ALA A 240 19.53 -3.68 -18.75
N ALA A 241 20.83 -3.36 -18.72
CA ALA A 241 21.52 -2.77 -19.86
C ALA A 241 21.51 -3.70 -21.08
N ALA A 242 21.85 -4.99 -20.90
CA ALA A 242 21.82 -5.96 -21.99
C ALA A 242 20.42 -6.17 -22.58
N ALA A 243 19.39 -6.18 -21.73
CA ALA A 243 18.00 -6.29 -22.15
C ALA A 243 17.52 -5.04 -22.92
N SER A 244 17.85 -3.85 -22.42
CA SER A 244 17.54 -2.57 -23.09
C SER A 244 18.21 -2.44 -24.45
N GLU A 245 19.49 -2.84 -24.53
CA GLU A 245 20.30 -2.88 -25.76
C GLU A 245 19.69 -3.80 -26.82
N ARG A 246 19.28 -5.01 -26.42
CA ARG A 246 18.59 -5.97 -27.29
C ARG A 246 17.24 -5.43 -27.76
N ALA A 247 16.50 -4.78 -26.87
CA ALA A 247 15.21 -4.17 -27.20
C ALA A 247 15.31 -2.93 -28.10
N ARG A 248 16.51 -2.44 -28.48
CA ARG A 248 16.63 -1.32 -29.44
C ARG A 248 16.17 -1.70 -30.84
N THR A 249 16.18 -2.99 -31.18
CA THR A 249 15.72 -3.49 -32.48
C THR A 249 14.19 -3.46 -32.61
N VAL A 250 13.47 -3.23 -31.51
CA VAL A 250 12.00 -3.17 -31.47
C VAL A 250 11.57 -1.74 -31.16
N ASP A 251 11.05 -1.07 -32.19
CA ASP A 251 10.28 0.18 -32.11
C ASP A 251 10.92 1.28 -31.26
N TYR A 252 12.20 1.54 -31.53
CA TYR A 252 13.00 2.51 -30.79
C TYR A 252 12.34 3.89 -30.67
N GLY A 253 11.68 4.39 -31.72
CA GLY A 253 10.95 5.67 -31.68
C GLY A 253 9.77 5.66 -30.70
N LEU A 254 9.00 4.57 -30.67
CA LEU A 254 7.87 4.42 -29.74
C LEU A 254 8.31 4.20 -28.29
N ARG A 255 9.56 3.76 -28.05
CA ARG A 255 10.08 3.63 -26.69
C ARG A 255 10.17 4.98 -25.98
N ILE A 256 10.57 6.05 -26.67
CA ILE A 256 10.66 7.39 -26.08
C ILE A 256 9.27 7.85 -25.66
N VAL A 257 8.30 7.75 -26.57
CA VAL A 257 6.89 8.06 -26.30
C VAL A 257 6.36 7.23 -25.13
N ALA A 258 6.61 5.92 -25.13
CA ALA A 258 6.18 5.03 -24.06
C ALA A 258 6.75 5.44 -22.69
N GLN A 259 8.01 5.88 -22.59
CA GLN A 259 8.60 6.34 -21.34
C GLN A 259 7.97 7.65 -20.83
N GLU A 260 7.64 8.58 -21.72
CA GLU A 260 6.88 9.79 -21.34
C GLU A 260 5.49 9.43 -20.81
N GLN A 261 4.82 8.45 -21.45
CA GLN A 261 3.52 7.96 -20.99
C GLN A 261 3.59 7.25 -19.64
N VAL A 262 4.70 6.60 -19.29
CA VAL A 262 4.89 6.02 -17.94
C VAL A 262 4.91 7.12 -16.88
N GLY A 263 5.63 8.22 -17.13
CA GLY A 263 5.68 9.35 -16.20
C GLY A 263 4.31 9.99 -15.97
N LEU A 264 3.53 10.17 -17.05
CA LEU A 264 2.14 10.63 -16.97
C LEU A 264 1.27 9.64 -16.20
N ALA A 265 1.33 8.35 -16.54
CA ALA A 265 0.56 7.31 -15.87
C ALA A 265 0.82 7.29 -14.36
N TYR A 266 2.08 7.43 -13.93
CA TYR A 266 2.43 7.52 -12.52
C TYR A 266 1.79 8.73 -11.83
N ALA A 267 1.87 9.92 -12.44
CA ALA A 267 1.29 11.13 -11.90
C ALA A 267 -0.24 11.06 -11.79
N GLY A 268 -0.91 10.49 -12.80
CA GLY A 268 -2.36 10.26 -12.78
C GLY A 268 -2.77 9.21 -11.74
N TRP A 269 -2.01 8.11 -11.65
CA TRP A 269 -2.24 7.04 -10.68
C TRP A 269 -2.13 7.55 -9.24
N ASP A 270 -1.05 8.26 -8.91
CA ASP A 270 -0.85 8.82 -7.57
C ASP A 270 -1.98 9.76 -7.16
N ARG A 271 -2.37 10.69 -8.04
CA ARG A 271 -3.51 11.59 -7.79
C ARG A 271 -4.81 10.82 -7.62
N LEU A 272 -5.06 9.80 -8.46
CA LEU A 272 -6.25 8.98 -8.36
C LEU A 272 -6.29 8.23 -7.02
N LEU A 273 -5.19 7.58 -6.63
CA LEU A 273 -5.10 6.86 -5.36
C LEU A 273 -5.33 7.80 -4.16
N THR A 274 -4.66 8.95 -4.17
CA THR A 274 -4.66 9.86 -3.03
C THR A 274 -5.93 10.70 -2.94
N ARG A 275 -6.46 11.22 -4.06
CA ARG A 275 -7.58 12.17 -4.11
C ARG A 275 -8.94 11.51 -4.29
N VAL A 276 -8.99 10.31 -4.89
CA VAL A 276 -10.25 9.62 -5.24
C VAL A 276 -10.36 8.27 -4.52
N ALA A 277 -9.42 7.35 -4.68
CA ALA A 277 -9.57 6.01 -4.11
C ALA A 277 -9.55 6.01 -2.57
N LEU A 278 -8.63 6.75 -1.96
CA LEU A 278 -8.46 6.79 -0.49
C LEU A 278 -9.72 7.25 0.26
N PRO A 279 -10.44 8.32 -0.14
CA PRO A 279 -11.74 8.65 0.45
C PRO A 279 -12.73 7.48 0.44
N ALA A 280 -12.88 6.78 -0.69
CA ALA A 280 -13.79 5.64 -0.78
C ALA A 280 -13.37 4.52 0.18
N TRP A 281 -12.08 4.18 0.20
CA TRP A 281 -11.55 3.10 1.04
C TRP A 281 -11.80 3.35 2.53
N ARG A 282 -11.59 4.58 3.01
CA ARG A 282 -11.89 4.96 4.41
C ARG A 282 -13.37 4.79 4.79
N MET A 283 -14.27 4.76 3.82
CA MET A 283 -15.72 4.59 4.05
C MET A 283 -16.21 3.15 3.84
N GLY A 284 -15.30 2.18 3.70
CA GLY A 284 -15.66 0.79 3.41
C GLY A 284 -16.13 0.57 1.97
N ARG A 285 -15.79 1.49 1.05
CA ARG A 285 -16.12 1.40 -0.37
C ARG A 285 -14.85 1.29 -1.20
N TRP A 286 -14.92 0.70 -2.38
CA TRP A 286 -13.77 0.68 -3.29
C TRP A 286 -14.21 0.87 -4.74
N PRO A 287 -13.56 1.75 -5.51
CA PRO A 287 -13.95 1.97 -6.91
C PRO A 287 -13.74 0.70 -7.74
N SER A 288 -14.80 0.16 -8.32
CA SER A 288 -14.72 -1.14 -9.03
C SER A 288 -14.01 -1.09 -10.38
N ARG A 289 -13.72 0.11 -10.90
CA ARG A 289 -13.04 0.35 -12.17
C ARG A 289 -11.93 1.39 -12.03
N LEU A 290 -10.94 1.07 -11.19
CA LEU A 290 -9.87 2.00 -10.82
C LEU A 290 -8.99 2.35 -12.01
N ASP A 291 -8.60 1.38 -12.85
CA ASP A 291 -7.79 1.62 -14.04
C ASP A 291 -8.53 2.48 -15.07
N ALA A 292 -9.85 2.30 -15.23
CA ALA A 292 -10.66 3.22 -16.04
C ALA A 292 -10.71 4.66 -15.46
N GLY A 293 -10.58 4.79 -14.14
CA GLY A 293 -10.42 6.08 -13.47
C GLY A 293 -9.12 6.80 -13.84
N VAL A 294 -8.04 6.04 -14.08
CA VAL A 294 -6.75 6.58 -14.53
C VAL A 294 -6.89 7.28 -15.87
N VAL A 295 -7.57 6.64 -16.82
CA VAL A 295 -7.82 7.22 -18.15
C VAL A 295 -8.58 8.53 -18.03
N SER A 296 -9.58 8.57 -17.15
CA SER A 296 -10.38 9.77 -16.89
C SER A 296 -9.54 10.89 -16.27
N ALA A 297 -8.68 10.56 -15.30
CA ALA A 297 -7.76 11.50 -14.66
C ALA A 297 -6.73 12.07 -15.63
N LEU A 298 -6.11 11.23 -16.46
CA LEU A 298 -5.11 11.66 -17.43
C LEU A 298 -5.72 12.46 -18.59
N THR A 299 -6.97 12.15 -18.97
CA THR A 299 -7.73 12.94 -19.94
C THR A 299 -8.07 14.33 -19.38
N GLU A 300 -8.42 14.42 -18.10
CA GLU A 300 -8.61 15.70 -17.41
C GLU A 300 -7.30 16.48 -17.30
N LEU A 301 -6.19 15.81 -16.94
CA LEU A 301 -4.85 16.42 -16.85
C LEU A 301 -4.42 17.01 -18.19
N SER A 302 -4.53 16.22 -19.27
CA SER A 302 -4.21 16.68 -20.62
C SER A 302 -5.03 17.90 -21.03
N ARG A 303 -6.33 17.94 -20.69
CA ARG A 303 -7.20 19.10 -20.97
C ARG A 303 -6.76 20.36 -20.21
N ARG A 304 -6.35 20.24 -18.94
CA ARG A 304 -5.93 21.40 -18.12
C ARG A 304 -4.57 21.95 -18.52
N ASP A 305 -3.62 21.05 -18.71
CA ASP A 305 -2.23 21.41 -18.98
C ASP A 305 -2.00 21.68 -20.48
N ARG A 306 -3.05 21.56 -21.31
CA ARG A 306 -2.97 21.64 -22.78
C ARG A 306 -1.84 20.78 -23.34
N LEU A 307 -1.65 19.59 -22.76
CA LEU A 307 -0.58 18.67 -23.14
C LEU A 307 -0.82 18.19 -24.57
N ALA A 308 -0.11 18.84 -25.50
CA ALA A 308 0.24 18.48 -26.87
C ALA A 308 -0.86 18.39 -27.96
N GLU A 309 -0.48 18.87 -29.15
CA GLU A 309 -1.11 18.51 -30.44
C GLU A 309 -1.12 16.98 -30.62
N GLY A 310 -2.23 16.41 -31.11
CA GLY A 310 -2.35 14.97 -31.39
C GLY A 310 -2.88 14.07 -30.24
N PHE A 311 -3.25 14.63 -29.09
CA PHE A 311 -3.85 13.86 -27.99
C PHE A 311 -5.18 13.17 -28.38
N ALA A 312 -6.06 13.90 -29.09
CA ALA A 312 -7.34 13.37 -29.54
C ALA A 312 -7.17 12.23 -30.57
N SER A 313 -6.20 12.33 -31.48
CA SER A 313 -5.89 11.25 -32.42
C SER A 313 -5.34 10.01 -31.72
N ARG A 314 -4.46 10.18 -30.71
CA ARG A 314 -3.95 9.06 -29.90
C ARG A 314 -5.06 8.34 -29.14
N LEU A 315 -6.02 9.08 -28.56
CA LEU A 315 -7.13 8.46 -27.83
C LEU A 315 -8.02 7.58 -28.72
N GLY A 316 -8.06 7.85 -30.03
CA GLY A 316 -8.79 7.04 -31.01
C GLY A 316 -8.09 5.73 -31.41
N GLU A 317 -6.82 5.56 -31.09
CA GLU A 317 -6.10 4.30 -31.33
C GLU A 317 -6.49 3.22 -30.30
N ARG A 318 -6.43 1.95 -30.72
CA ARG A 318 -6.78 0.79 -29.87
C ARG A 318 -5.98 0.81 -28.54
N PRO A 319 -6.64 0.98 -27.38
CA PRO A 319 -5.98 0.87 -26.08
C PRO A 319 -5.53 -0.57 -25.84
N ALA A 320 -4.50 -0.75 -25.01
CA ALA A 320 -3.95 -2.07 -24.79
C ALA A 320 -4.82 -2.99 -23.90
N CYS A 321 -5.78 -2.43 -23.16
CA CYS A 321 -6.76 -3.21 -22.40
C CYS A 321 -7.68 -4.02 -23.33
N ASP A 322 -7.85 -3.61 -24.60
CA ASP A 322 -8.58 -4.38 -25.62
C ASP A 322 -7.85 -5.68 -26.02
N LEU A 323 -6.65 -5.94 -25.51
CA LEU A 323 -5.97 -7.24 -25.64
C LEU A 323 -6.50 -8.28 -24.65
N LEU A 324 -7.36 -7.87 -23.72
CA LEU A 324 -8.08 -8.72 -22.76
C LEU A 324 -9.52 -8.96 -23.27
N GLU A 325 -10.04 -10.17 -23.08
CA GLU A 325 -11.43 -10.51 -23.46
C GLU A 325 -12.46 -9.77 -22.59
N GLU A 326 -12.19 -9.69 -21.29
CA GLU A 326 -13.06 -9.02 -20.31
C GLU A 326 -12.28 -8.00 -19.47
N PRO A 327 -11.92 -6.81 -20.02
CA PRO A 327 -11.09 -5.85 -19.30
C PRO A 327 -11.66 -5.45 -17.94
N GLY A 328 -13.00 -5.33 -17.84
CA GLY A 328 -13.67 -4.92 -16.59
C GLY A 328 -13.51 -5.89 -15.41
N THR A 329 -13.27 -7.19 -15.66
CA THR A 329 -13.04 -8.16 -14.57
C THR A 329 -11.62 -8.03 -14.02
N PHE A 330 -10.66 -7.77 -14.89
CA PHE A 330 -9.26 -7.49 -14.51
C PHE A 330 -9.12 -6.16 -13.77
N ASP A 331 -9.79 -5.09 -14.21
CA ASP A 331 -9.81 -3.79 -13.49
C ASP A 331 -10.38 -3.95 -12.08
N ARG A 332 -11.49 -4.68 -11.96
CA ARG A 332 -12.11 -4.97 -10.66
C ARG A 332 -11.15 -5.72 -9.73
N ALA A 333 -10.47 -6.74 -10.24
CA ALA A 333 -9.50 -7.52 -9.48
C ALA A 333 -8.26 -6.69 -9.09
N ALA A 334 -7.74 -5.89 -10.02
CA ALA A 334 -6.63 -4.97 -9.78
C ALA A 334 -6.99 -3.91 -8.75
N SER A 335 -8.21 -3.36 -8.79
CA SER A 335 -8.70 -2.38 -7.81
C SER A 335 -8.82 -2.95 -6.39
N LEU A 336 -9.36 -4.18 -6.24
CA LEU A 336 -9.36 -4.86 -4.94
C LEU A 336 -7.95 -5.09 -4.41
N LEU A 337 -7.05 -5.53 -5.29
CA LEU A 337 -5.65 -5.70 -4.95
C LEU A 337 -4.98 -4.37 -4.57
N ALA A 338 -5.31 -3.27 -5.25
CA ALA A 338 -4.82 -1.94 -4.95
C ALA A 338 -5.26 -1.52 -3.53
N ALA A 339 -6.54 -1.69 -3.21
CA ALA A 339 -7.05 -1.36 -1.88
C ALA A 339 -6.38 -2.20 -0.78
N ARG A 340 -6.11 -3.49 -1.04
CA ARG A 340 -5.37 -4.34 -0.11
C ARG A 340 -3.93 -3.85 0.08
N LEU A 341 -3.22 -3.54 -1.00
CA LEU A 341 -1.80 -3.14 -0.96
C LEU A 341 -1.59 -1.74 -0.37
N PHE A 342 -2.42 -0.79 -0.77
CA PHE A 342 -2.23 0.63 -0.44
C PHE A 342 -3.04 1.11 0.76
N HIS A 343 -4.12 0.42 1.13
CA HIS A 343 -4.96 0.77 2.28
C HIS A 343 -5.02 -0.32 3.37
N GLY A 344 -4.68 -1.58 3.05
CA GLY A 344 -4.88 -2.70 3.97
C GLY A 344 -6.34 -3.20 4.00
N GLY A 345 -7.10 -2.93 2.92
CA GLY A 345 -8.48 -3.39 2.77
C GLY A 345 -8.58 -4.93 2.71
N PRO A 346 -9.79 -5.51 2.94
CA PRO A 346 -10.05 -6.93 2.79
C PRO A 346 -9.70 -7.47 1.40
N ALA A 347 -9.36 -8.75 1.33
CA ALA A 347 -9.03 -9.42 0.06
C ALA A 347 -10.26 -9.63 -0.84
N GLU A 348 -11.44 -9.73 -0.25
CA GLU A 348 -12.71 -9.97 -0.94
C GLU A 348 -13.75 -8.90 -0.58
N ALA A 349 -14.72 -8.72 -1.47
CA ALA A 349 -15.87 -7.86 -1.20
C ALA A 349 -16.75 -8.45 -0.09
N GLY A 350 -17.41 -7.58 0.67
CA GLY A 350 -18.31 -7.95 1.75
C GLY A 350 -19.33 -6.86 2.06
N PRO A 351 -20.21 -7.06 3.05
CA PRO A 351 -21.22 -6.07 3.43
C PRO A 351 -20.58 -4.73 3.83
N ASP A 352 -19.50 -4.78 4.61
CA ASP A 352 -18.75 -3.60 5.07
C ASP A 352 -17.63 -3.19 4.09
N TRP A 353 -17.48 -3.88 2.96
CA TRP A 353 -16.44 -3.65 1.97
C TRP A 353 -16.97 -3.84 0.54
N SER A 354 -17.64 -2.82 0.02
CA SER A 354 -18.50 -2.95 -1.15
C SER A 354 -18.03 -2.11 -2.35
N PRO A 355 -18.20 -2.61 -3.58
CA PRO A 355 -17.77 -1.89 -4.78
C PRO A 355 -18.63 -0.64 -5.00
N VAL A 356 -18.02 0.43 -5.51
CA VAL A 356 -18.72 1.61 -6.01
C VAL A 356 -18.42 1.83 -7.49
N GLY A 357 -19.46 2.18 -8.27
CA GLY A 357 -19.32 2.61 -9.65
C GLY A 357 -19.11 4.12 -9.75
N TRP A 358 -18.44 4.58 -10.81
CA TRP A 358 -18.13 6.02 -10.97
C TRP A 358 -19.38 6.91 -11.03
N HIS A 359 -20.52 6.40 -11.48
CA HIS A 359 -21.80 7.12 -11.49
C HIS A 359 -22.41 7.30 -10.09
N GLN A 360 -22.13 6.37 -9.17
CA GLN A 360 -22.58 6.42 -7.77
C GLN A 360 -21.58 7.10 -6.85
N TYR A 361 -20.32 7.22 -7.27
CA TYR A 361 -19.23 7.74 -6.45
C TYR A 361 -19.52 9.11 -5.82
N PRO A 362 -20.08 10.12 -6.54
CA PRO A 362 -20.38 11.40 -5.92
C PRO A 362 -21.39 11.30 -4.77
N GLN A 363 -22.44 10.50 -4.91
CA GLN A 363 -23.46 10.37 -3.87
C GLN A 363 -23.00 9.47 -2.72
N GLU A 364 -22.35 8.34 -3.00
CA GLU A 364 -21.99 7.36 -1.97
C GLU A 364 -20.72 7.71 -1.21
N VAL A 365 -19.80 8.45 -1.85
CA VAL A 365 -18.48 8.78 -1.28
C VAL A 365 -18.37 10.28 -1.01
N VAL A 366 -18.61 11.14 -2.00
CA VAL A 366 -18.36 12.59 -1.84
C VAL A 366 -19.34 13.23 -0.86
N ASP A 367 -20.65 13.03 -1.06
CA ASP A 367 -21.68 13.57 -0.15
C ASP A 367 -21.49 13.02 1.27
N ARG A 368 -21.30 11.70 1.40
CA ARG A 368 -21.06 11.05 2.70
C ARG A 368 -19.81 11.59 3.38
N LYS A 369 -18.72 11.82 2.64
CA LYS A 369 -17.49 12.44 3.16
C LYS A 369 -17.81 13.80 3.78
N TRP A 370 -18.47 14.66 3.02
CA TRP A 370 -18.77 16.02 3.46
C TRP A 370 -19.67 16.02 4.69
N ARG A 371 -20.70 15.16 4.73
CA ARG A 371 -21.60 15.07 5.89
C ARG A 371 -20.87 14.58 7.14
N LEU A 372 -19.97 13.59 7.03
CA LEU A 372 -19.15 13.12 8.15
C LEU A 372 -18.18 14.18 8.67
N GLU A 373 -17.52 14.91 7.78
CA GLU A 373 -16.61 16.01 8.14
C GLU A 373 -17.39 17.18 8.77
N ALA A 374 -18.53 17.56 8.21
CA ALA A 374 -19.40 18.59 8.78
C ALA A 374 -19.98 18.20 10.15
N ALA A 375 -20.41 16.93 10.33
CA ALA A 375 -20.84 16.38 11.62
C ALA A 375 -19.74 16.44 12.67
N ARG A 376 -18.49 16.17 12.27
CA ARG A 376 -17.34 16.29 13.17
C ARG A 376 -17.09 17.74 13.59
N LEU A 377 -17.12 18.67 12.64
CA LEU A 377 -16.95 20.09 12.92
C LEU A 377 -17.98 20.57 13.96
N HIS A 378 -19.25 20.24 13.76
CA HIS A 378 -20.30 20.60 14.71
C HIS A 378 -20.10 19.99 16.10
N ARG A 379 -19.75 18.71 16.20
CA ARG A 379 -19.45 18.08 17.50
C ARG A 379 -18.31 18.80 18.23
N VAL A 380 -17.23 19.14 17.53
CA VAL A 380 -16.11 19.88 18.13
C VAL A 380 -16.54 21.28 18.59
N LEU A 381 -17.39 21.96 17.82
CA LEU A 381 -17.92 23.29 18.18
C LEU A 381 -18.91 23.22 19.35
N ASP A 382 -19.71 22.15 19.45
CA ASP A 382 -20.64 21.90 20.57
C ASP A 382 -19.89 21.65 21.89
N ASP A 383 -18.74 21.00 21.84
CA ASP A 383 -17.90 20.70 23.00
C ASP A 383 -17.07 21.91 23.48
N LEU A 384 -17.10 23.05 22.78
CA LEU A 384 -16.41 24.26 23.22
C LEU A 384 -17.27 25.02 24.24
N PRO A 385 -16.70 25.45 25.38
CA PRO A 385 -17.43 26.26 26.33
C PRO A 385 -17.91 27.54 25.64
N VAL A 386 -19.21 27.83 25.78
CA VAL A 386 -19.77 29.14 25.41
C VAL A 386 -19.24 30.14 26.43
N ALA A 387 -18.50 31.14 25.98
CA ALA A 387 -18.08 32.23 26.88
C ALA A 387 -19.36 32.86 27.49
N PRO A 388 -19.40 33.10 28.81
CA PRO A 388 -20.52 33.82 29.39
C PRO A 388 -20.61 35.21 28.73
N PRO A 389 -21.83 35.77 28.56
CA PRO A 389 -21.99 37.11 28.03
C PRO A 389 -21.15 38.11 28.87
N PRO A 390 -20.63 39.19 28.26
CA PRO A 390 -19.69 40.11 28.91
C PRO A 390 -20.24 40.88 30.14
N ASP A 391 -21.47 40.61 30.59
CA ASP A 391 -22.15 41.31 31.68
C ASP A 391 -22.41 40.47 32.94
N ALA A 392 -21.70 39.35 33.14
CA ALA A 392 -21.72 38.65 34.43
C ALA A 392 -20.56 39.16 35.33
N PRO A 393 -20.84 39.84 36.46
CA PRO A 393 -19.78 40.27 37.37
C PRO A 393 -19.08 39.03 37.95
N ALA A 394 -17.76 38.98 37.78
CA ALA A 394 -16.93 37.89 38.27
C ALA A 394 -17.11 37.71 39.79
N PRO A 395 -17.45 36.50 40.29
CA PRO A 395 -17.30 36.19 41.70
C PRO A 395 -15.80 36.18 42.02
N GLY A 396 -15.43 36.97 43.03
CA GLY A 396 -14.06 37.23 43.43
C GLY A 396 -13.21 35.99 43.65
N ALA A 397 -11.93 36.16 43.35
CA ALA A 397 -10.86 35.23 43.62
C ALA A 397 -10.91 34.66 45.04
N ALA A 398 -10.98 33.33 45.14
CA ALA A 398 -10.51 32.59 46.30
C ALA A 398 -9.83 31.31 45.80
N ALA A 399 -8.50 31.31 45.87
CA ALA A 399 -7.72 30.08 45.78
C ALA A 399 -8.12 29.12 46.93
N PRO A 400 -8.03 27.81 46.71
CA PRO A 400 -7.17 27.06 47.62
C PRO A 400 -6.29 26.00 46.96
N SER A 401 -5.05 26.02 47.45
CA SER A 401 -4.08 24.94 47.68
C SER A 401 -4.24 23.58 47.01
N LEU A 402 -3.19 23.25 46.26
CA LEU A 402 -2.71 21.91 45.97
C LEU A 402 -2.68 21.02 47.22
N SER A 403 -3.32 19.85 47.16
CA SER A 403 -2.99 18.72 48.03
C SER A 403 -2.98 17.44 47.21
N TYR A 404 -1.87 16.73 47.32
CA TYR A 404 -1.50 15.52 46.58
C TYR A 404 -1.64 14.32 47.51
N ALA A 405 -2.53 13.35 47.22
CA ALA A 405 -2.49 12.01 47.83
C ALA A 405 -3.28 10.93 47.05
N ARG A 406 -2.54 10.18 46.23
CA ARG A 406 -2.45 8.71 46.09
C ARG A 406 -3.62 7.79 46.56
N THR A 407 -4.23 7.10 45.57
CA THR A 407 -4.58 5.66 45.46
C THR A 407 -5.20 4.87 46.65
N ALA A 408 -6.42 4.31 46.49
CA ALA A 408 -6.71 2.87 46.34
C ALA A 408 -8.20 2.44 46.59
N ALA A 409 -8.67 1.51 45.74
CA ALA A 409 -9.56 0.34 45.97
C ALA A 409 -11.11 0.45 46.14
N ARG A 410 -11.79 -0.11 45.11
CA ARG A 410 -12.87 -1.14 45.08
C ARG A 410 -14.17 -1.01 45.94
N THR A 411 -15.28 -0.94 45.20
CA THR A 411 -16.71 -1.37 45.37
C THR A 411 -17.09 -2.49 46.36
N PRO A 412 -18.39 -2.81 46.61
CA PRO A 412 -19.67 -2.04 46.56
C PRO A 412 -20.60 -2.30 47.80
N VAL A 413 -21.82 -1.70 47.88
CA VAL A 413 -23.13 -2.32 48.26
C VAL A 413 -24.17 -1.30 48.78
N VAL A 414 -25.32 -1.30 48.07
CA VAL A 414 -26.75 -1.13 48.40
C VAL A 414 -27.20 -0.50 49.75
N GLY A 415 -28.12 0.48 49.66
CA GLY A 415 -29.10 0.82 50.71
C GLY A 415 -29.68 2.24 50.63
N ALA A 416 -30.85 2.41 50.01
CA ALA A 416 -31.74 3.58 50.19
C ALA A 416 -32.71 3.32 51.37
N PRO A 417 -33.62 4.23 51.83
CA PRO A 417 -33.97 5.59 51.34
C PRO A 417 -34.23 6.67 52.43
N LEU A 418 -34.40 7.93 52.00
CA LEU A 418 -35.47 8.91 52.35
C LEU A 418 -35.01 10.38 52.44
N ASP A 419 -35.63 11.19 51.57
CA ASP A 419 -36.15 12.55 51.73
C ASP A 419 -35.29 13.69 52.31
N ALA A 420 -34.84 14.58 51.41
CA ALA A 420 -35.01 16.02 51.56
C ALA A 420 -34.82 16.74 50.21
N ARG A 421 -35.93 17.22 49.62
CA ARG A 421 -35.96 18.21 48.54
C ARG A 421 -35.34 19.52 49.03
N PRO A 422 -34.68 20.27 48.12
CA PRO A 422 -35.05 21.67 47.94
C PRO A 422 -35.60 21.92 46.54
N ALA A 423 -36.50 22.90 46.52
CA ALA A 423 -37.42 23.21 45.45
C ALA A 423 -36.75 23.76 44.18
N GLY A 424 -37.49 23.63 43.08
CA GLY A 424 -37.11 23.97 41.72
C GLY A 424 -36.61 25.41 41.53
N ARG A 425 -35.50 25.52 40.80
CA ARG A 425 -35.45 26.47 39.69
C ARG A 425 -36.09 25.78 38.50
N ALA A 426 -37.23 26.29 38.07
CA ALA A 426 -37.80 25.96 36.78
C ALA A 426 -36.78 26.36 35.71
N SER A 427 -36.09 25.37 35.14
CA SER A 427 -35.51 25.50 33.82
C SER A 427 -36.67 25.80 32.87
N ALA A 428 -36.60 26.95 32.19
CA ALA A 428 -37.44 27.25 31.05
C ALA A 428 -37.48 26.04 30.09
N PRO A 429 -38.59 25.79 29.37
CA PRO A 429 -38.64 24.71 28.40
C PRO A 429 -37.45 24.87 27.45
N GLY A 430 -36.57 23.88 27.48
CA GLY A 430 -35.30 23.90 26.77
C GLY A 430 -35.55 24.17 25.30
N ALA A 431 -35.07 25.33 24.83
CA ALA A 431 -34.87 25.53 23.41
C ALA A 431 -34.04 24.36 22.92
N THR A 432 -34.62 23.55 22.03
CA THR A 432 -33.87 22.57 21.25
C THR A 432 -32.60 23.27 20.78
N PRO A 433 -31.39 22.71 21.00
CA PRO A 433 -30.18 23.35 20.49
C PRO A 433 -30.42 23.64 19.01
N PRO A 434 -30.15 24.88 18.54
CA PRO A 434 -30.36 25.21 17.14
C PRO A 434 -29.61 24.17 16.32
N GLY A 435 -30.31 23.57 15.34
CA GLY A 435 -29.75 22.52 14.51
C GLY A 435 -28.43 22.95 13.86
N PRO A 436 -27.66 22.01 13.30
CA PRO A 436 -26.39 22.34 12.67
C PRO A 436 -26.60 23.28 11.49
N THR A 437 -26.23 24.55 11.65
CA THR A 437 -26.31 25.59 10.62
C THR A 437 -24.91 26.08 10.25
N LEU A 438 -24.72 26.45 8.99
CA LEU A 438 -23.46 27.05 8.53
C LEU A 438 -23.25 28.42 9.19
N ALA A 439 -24.33 29.19 9.42
CA ALA A 439 -24.27 30.47 10.11
C ALA A 439 -23.58 30.36 11.48
N ARG A 440 -23.90 29.32 12.26
CA ARG A 440 -23.27 29.08 13.56
C ARG A 440 -21.76 28.82 13.45
N VAL A 441 -21.32 28.13 12.41
CA VAL A 441 -19.89 27.89 12.15
C VAL A 441 -19.19 29.21 11.82
N LEU A 442 -19.76 30.00 10.90
CA LEU A 442 -19.22 31.31 10.52
C LEU A 442 -19.09 32.22 11.74
N ASP A 443 -20.17 32.36 12.51
CA ASP A 443 -20.22 33.25 13.66
C ASP A 443 -19.23 32.80 14.75
N ARG A 444 -19.08 31.49 14.98
CA ARG A 444 -18.18 30.99 16.03
C ARG A 444 -16.70 31.16 15.66
N LEU A 445 -16.36 30.98 14.39
CA LEU A 445 -14.99 31.14 13.89
C LEU A 445 -14.60 32.62 13.76
N ALA A 446 -15.53 33.50 13.38
CA ALA A 446 -15.30 34.93 13.27
C ALA A 446 -15.33 35.68 14.62
N HIS A 447 -15.76 35.03 15.71
CA HIS A 447 -15.92 35.70 17.01
C HIS A 447 -14.59 35.99 17.72
N ASP A 448 -13.61 35.09 17.58
CA ASP A 448 -12.31 35.17 18.26
C ASP A 448 -11.27 34.33 17.52
N ASP A 449 -10.15 34.95 17.13
CA ASP A 449 -9.02 34.33 16.45
C ASP A 449 -8.52 33.06 17.16
N ARG A 450 -8.58 33.04 18.51
CA ARG A 450 -8.17 31.87 19.31
C ARG A 450 -9.12 30.70 19.18
N THR A 451 -10.38 30.94 18.83
CA THR A 451 -11.37 29.87 18.64
C THR A 451 -11.00 29.02 17.43
N GLY A 452 -10.56 29.64 16.32
CA GLY A 452 -10.11 28.91 15.14
C GLY A 452 -8.98 27.93 15.46
N ASP A 453 -7.96 28.37 16.21
CA ASP A 453 -6.85 27.52 16.65
C ASP A 453 -7.28 26.37 17.56
N LEU A 454 -8.20 26.63 18.50
CA LEU A 454 -8.72 25.61 19.40
C LEU A 454 -9.53 24.55 18.65
N VAL A 455 -10.39 24.96 17.69
CA VAL A 455 -11.15 24.04 16.84
C VAL A 455 -10.20 23.21 15.99
N ALA A 456 -9.22 23.85 15.34
CA ALA A 456 -8.20 23.19 14.52
C ALA A 456 -7.43 22.14 15.34
N ALA A 457 -6.96 22.49 16.54
CA ALA A 457 -6.23 21.56 17.42
C ALA A 457 -7.10 20.38 17.86
N ARG A 458 -8.37 20.61 18.22
CA ARG A 458 -9.31 19.55 18.60
C ARG A 458 -9.64 18.62 17.43
N LEU A 459 -9.88 19.16 16.24
CA LEU A 459 -10.09 18.39 15.02
C LEU A 459 -8.87 17.52 14.70
N GLY A 460 -7.66 18.09 14.78
CA GLY A 460 -6.41 17.34 14.62
C GLY A 460 -6.33 16.16 15.59
N ALA A 461 -6.58 16.39 16.88
CA ALA A 461 -6.56 15.35 17.90
C ALA A 461 -7.65 14.27 17.70
N GLU A 462 -8.82 14.63 17.19
CA GLU A 462 -9.88 13.67 16.81
C GLU A 462 -9.47 12.79 15.64
N VAL A 463 -9.01 13.41 14.54
CA VAL A 463 -8.59 12.69 13.34
C VAL A 463 -7.44 11.75 13.67
N GLU A 464 -6.46 12.18 14.46
CA GLU A 464 -5.37 11.31 14.90
C GLU A 464 -5.86 10.13 15.76
N ARG A 465 -6.88 10.32 16.60
CA ARG A 465 -7.46 9.24 17.40
C ARG A 465 -8.12 8.19 16.53
N GLU A 466 -8.88 8.62 15.53
CA GLU A 466 -9.54 7.72 14.58
C GLU A 466 -8.54 6.99 13.70
N GLU A 467 -7.56 7.69 13.13
CA GLU A 467 -6.53 7.05 12.31
C GLU A 467 -5.72 6.02 13.12
N ARG A 468 -5.48 6.27 14.42
CA ARG A 468 -4.87 5.27 15.33
C ARG A 468 -5.79 4.08 15.57
N ALA A 469 -7.09 4.30 15.75
CA ALA A 469 -8.07 3.23 15.93
C ALA A 469 -8.23 2.36 14.67
N GLU A 470 -8.25 2.98 13.49
CA GLU A 470 -8.27 2.31 12.18
C GLU A 470 -7.01 1.46 11.97
N ARG A 471 -5.82 2.02 12.23
CA ARG A 471 -4.55 1.26 12.17
C ARG A 471 -4.55 0.07 13.13
N ALA A 472 -5.10 0.23 14.33
CA ALA A 472 -5.25 -0.86 15.29
C ALA A 472 -6.29 -1.91 14.86
N ALA A 473 -7.36 -1.51 14.17
CA ALA A 473 -8.34 -2.42 13.58
C ALA A 473 -7.73 -3.23 12.41
N ALA A 474 -7.00 -2.60 11.50
CA ALA A 474 -6.29 -3.25 10.40
C ALA A 474 -5.20 -4.23 10.91
N ALA A 475 -4.49 -3.87 11.98
CA ALA A 475 -3.54 -4.78 12.63
C ALA A 475 -4.22 -6.04 13.23
N ARG A 476 -5.49 -5.92 13.65
CA ARG A 476 -6.26 -7.06 14.23
C ARG A 476 -6.87 -7.96 13.16
N SER A 477 -7.36 -7.40 12.05
CA SER A 477 -7.92 -8.18 10.94
C SER A 477 -6.85 -9.03 10.25
N THR A 478 -5.64 -8.49 10.11
CA THR A 478 -4.48 -9.21 9.55
C THR A 478 -4.01 -10.38 10.43
N GLY A 479 -4.19 -10.31 11.75
CA GLY A 479 -3.84 -11.40 12.68
C GLY A 479 -4.85 -12.56 12.74
N ARG A 480 -6.07 -12.39 12.20
CA ARG A 480 -7.15 -13.39 12.30
C ARG A 480 -7.30 -14.27 11.05
N GLY A 481 -6.67 -13.91 9.93
CA GLY A 481 -6.73 -14.64 8.65
C GLY A 481 -5.95 -15.96 8.59
N GLY A 482 -5.32 -16.41 9.68
CA GLY A 482 -4.44 -17.59 9.68
C GLY A 482 -5.11 -18.97 9.84
N SER A 483 -6.43 -19.13 9.68
CA SER A 483 -7.09 -20.39 10.10
C SER A 483 -8.33 -20.88 9.33
N VAL A 484 -8.71 -20.34 8.17
CA VAL A 484 -9.87 -20.90 7.45
C VAL A 484 -9.52 -21.20 6.00
N SER A 485 -9.61 -22.49 5.67
CA SER A 485 -9.54 -23.11 4.35
C SER A 485 -10.38 -22.35 3.32
N ASP A 486 -9.73 -21.79 2.30
CA ASP A 486 -10.33 -20.96 1.26
C ASP A 486 -10.45 -21.77 -0.04
N ALA A 487 -11.66 -22.27 -0.33
CA ALA A 487 -11.93 -23.16 -1.46
C ALA A 487 -13.20 -22.81 -2.26
N ALA A 488 -13.70 -21.57 -2.17
CA ALA A 488 -15.00 -21.22 -2.79
C ALA A 488 -14.96 -20.17 -3.92
N ALA A 489 -13.80 -19.59 -4.26
CA ALA A 489 -13.65 -18.79 -5.48
C ALA A 489 -12.32 -19.16 -6.16
N GLY A 490 -12.35 -19.48 -7.45
CA GLY A 490 -11.23 -20.01 -8.24
C GLY A 490 -10.04 -19.05 -8.49
N VAL A 491 -9.68 -18.21 -7.52
CA VAL A 491 -8.46 -17.38 -7.53
C VAL A 491 -7.78 -17.56 -6.17
N ALA A 492 -7.01 -18.65 -6.02
CA ALA A 492 -6.17 -18.87 -4.85
C ALA A 492 -4.97 -17.91 -4.91
N TRP A 493 -5.05 -16.82 -4.16
CA TRP A 493 -3.95 -15.89 -4.00
C TRP A 493 -2.79 -16.58 -3.29
N GLY A 494 -1.64 -16.73 -3.94
CA GLY A 494 -0.46 -17.32 -3.31
C GLY A 494 -0.08 -16.54 -2.04
N ASP A 495 0.01 -17.26 -0.93
CA ASP A 495 0.29 -16.85 0.46
C ASP A 495 1.69 -16.21 0.66
N GLY A 496 2.04 -15.22 -0.17
CA GLY A 496 3.34 -14.56 -0.23
C GLY A 496 3.45 -13.27 0.58
N LEU A 497 2.38 -12.81 1.24
CA LEU A 497 2.53 -11.73 2.21
C LEU A 497 3.24 -12.27 3.44
N ALA A 498 4.36 -11.63 3.80
CA ALA A 498 4.74 -11.59 5.21
C ALA A 498 3.52 -11.08 5.97
N GLU A 499 3.01 -11.87 6.91
CA GLU A 499 1.95 -11.47 7.85
C GLU A 499 2.34 -10.11 8.44
N GLY A 500 1.65 -9.08 7.97
CA GLY A 500 2.07 -7.68 8.10
C GLY A 500 1.34 -6.81 7.08
N GLY A 501 0.03 -7.02 6.92
CA GLY A 501 -0.86 -6.27 6.02
C GLY A 501 -1.16 -4.86 6.54
N LEU A 502 -0.13 -4.12 6.91
CA LEU A 502 -0.22 -2.68 7.12
C LEU A 502 0.28 -2.01 5.84
N PRO A 503 -0.35 -0.92 5.36
CA PRO A 503 0.27 -0.12 4.32
C PRO A 503 1.65 0.32 4.81
N LEU A 504 2.69 0.03 4.02
CA LEU A 504 4.08 0.28 4.42
C LEU A 504 4.35 1.79 4.62
N PHE A 505 3.53 2.65 4.02
CA PHE A 505 3.56 4.11 4.18
C PHE A 505 2.14 4.70 4.07
N PRO A 506 1.81 5.77 4.81
CA PRO A 506 0.55 6.48 4.61
C PRO A 506 0.54 7.15 3.23
N LEU A 507 -0.53 6.94 2.46
CA LEU A 507 -0.69 7.53 1.12
C LEU A 507 -0.72 9.06 1.10
N ARG A 508 -0.91 9.71 2.24
CA ARG A 508 -0.88 11.17 2.36
C ARG A 508 0.05 11.59 3.50
N PRO A 509 0.80 12.70 3.33
CA PRO A 509 1.51 13.32 4.44
C PRO A 509 0.51 13.77 5.52
N PRO A 510 0.94 13.86 6.79
CA PRO A 510 0.10 14.40 7.86
C PRO A 510 -0.28 15.85 7.53
N ARG A 511 -1.59 16.12 7.58
CA ARG A 511 -2.15 17.46 7.36
C ARG A 511 -1.98 18.32 8.60
N THR A 512 -1.79 19.62 8.42
CA THR A 512 -1.75 20.55 9.55
C THR A 512 -3.15 20.69 10.16
N ALA A 513 -3.23 21.11 11.42
CA ALA A 513 -4.51 21.34 12.09
C ALA A 513 -5.38 22.37 11.36
N ARG A 514 -4.76 23.41 10.79
CA ARG A 514 -5.45 24.46 10.01
C ARG A 514 -5.96 23.94 8.66
N GLU A 515 -5.17 23.13 7.95
CA GLU A 515 -5.64 22.45 6.73
C GLU A 515 -6.86 21.56 7.01
N LEU A 516 -6.84 20.83 8.14
CA LEU A 516 -8.01 20.03 8.54
C LEU A 516 -9.22 20.92 8.82
N LEU A 517 -9.07 22.04 9.52
CA LEU A 517 -10.17 22.97 9.73
C LEU A 517 -10.74 23.49 8.39
N ALA A 518 -9.89 23.89 7.45
CA ALA A 518 -10.33 24.33 6.12
C ALA A 518 -11.07 23.23 5.34
N ASP A 519 -10.60 21.98 5.39
CA ASP A 519 -11.30 20.82 4.80
C ASP A 519 -12.72 20.66 5.41
N HIS A 520 -12.84 20.79 6.74
CA HIS A 520 -14.10 20.60 7.45
C HIS A 520 -15.09 21.77 7.23
N VAL A 521 -14.60 23.00 7.16
CA VAL A 521 -15.42 24.17 6.80
C VAL A 521 -15.89 24.04 5.35
N THR A 522 -15.01 23.65 4.44
CA THR A 522 -15.37 23.38 3.03
C THR A 522 -16.48 22.32 2.95
N ALA A 523 -16.35 21.22 3.69
CA ALA A 523 -17.37 20.18 3.77
C ALA A 523 -18.73 20.71 4.25
N MET A 524 -18.74 21.55 5.28
CA MET A 524 -19.95 22.18 5.81
C MET A 524 -20.60 23.12 4.78
N VAL A 525 -19.81 23.93 4.08
CA VAL A 525 -20.29 24.81 3.01
C VAL A 525 -20.89 23.98 1.87
N CYS A 526 -20.23 22.91 1.44
CA CYS A 526 -20.73 22.01 0.40
C CYS A 526 -22.06 21.36 0.82
N CYS A 527 -22.20 20.89 2.07
CA CYS A 527 -23.46 20.33 2.56
C CYS A 527 -24.58 21.37 2.55
N ALA A 528 -24.31 22.60 3.00
CA ALA A 528 -25.28 23.69 2.97
C ALA A 528 -25.71 24.05 1.54
N ALA A 529 -24.77 24.06 0.59
CA ALA A 529 -25.06 24.33 -0.82
C ALA A 529 -25.95 23.23 -1.43
N VAL A 530 -25.65 21.97 -1.15
CA VAL A 530 -26.46 20.82 -1.62
C VAL A 530 -27.87 20.89 -1.04
N ASP A 531 -28.00 21.17 0.26
CA ASP A 531 -29.30 21.14 0.95
C ASP A 531 -30.17 22.38 0.68
N THR A 532 -29.58 23.53 0.31
CA THR A 532 -30.30 24.82 0.24
C THR A 532 -30.28 25.53 -1.11
N ALA A 533 -29.30 25.25 -1.97
CA ALA A 533 -29.07 25.95 -3.23
C ALA A 533 -29.19 25.06 -4.47
N GLY A 534 -29.58 23.78 -4.31
CA GLY A 534 -29.69 22.84 -5.44
C GLY A 534 -28.34 22.43 -6.03
N ALA A 535 -27.24 22.64 -5.30
CA ALA A 535 -25.93 22.13 -5.70
C ALA A 535 -25.90 20.59 -5.62
N ALA A 536 -24.94 19.98 -6.30
CA ALA A 536 -24.76 18.53 -6.29
C ALA A 536 -23.30 18.15 -5.95
N PRO A 537 -23.10 17.01 -5.26
CA PRO A 537 -21.78 16.42 -5.14
C PRO A 537 -21.30 15.97 -6.52
N GLY A 538 -20.02 16.21 -6.80
CA GLY A 538 -19.34 15.81 -8.03
C GLY A 538 -17.95 15.25 -7.75
N LEU A 539 -17.32 14.75 -8.81
CA LEU A 539 -15.97 14.24 -8.78
C LEU A 539 -15.11 15.01 -9.80
N ASP A 540 -14.01 15.55 -9.32
CA ASP A 540 -12.90 16.00 -10.11
C ASP A 540 -11.79 14.95 -10.06
N TRP A 541 -11.32 14.46 -11.20
CA TRP A 541 -10.36 13.36 -11.22
C TRP A 541 -8.96 13.73 -10.69
N LEU A 542 -8.62 15.02 -10.67
CA LEU A 542 -7.32 15.50 -10.22
C LEU A 542 -7.37 16.06 -8.80
N ASP A 543 -8.49 16.70 -8.44
CA ASP A 543 -8.66 17.38 -7.16
C ASP A 543 -9.49 16.57 -6.15
N GLY A 544 -10.27 15.58 -6.62
CA GLY A 544 -11.13 14.72 -5.82
C GLY A 544 -12.56 15.26 -5.68
N PRO A 545 -13.17 15.21 -4.48
CA PRO A 545 -14.50 15.77 -4.22
C PRO A 545 -14.68 17.20 -4.75
N ALA A 546 -15.76 17.45 -5.51
CA ALA A 546 -16.02 18.76 -6.11
C ALA A 546 -17.50 19.15 -5.99
N LEU A 547 -17.78 20.44 -5.79
CA LEU A 547 -19.13 20.98 -5.76
C LEU A 547 -19.56 21.39 -7.18
N LEU A 548 -20.74 20.91 -7.59
CA LEU A 548 -21.38 21.28 -8.86
C LEU A 548 -22.56 22.21 -8.59
N VAL A 549 -22.58 23.36 -9.27
CA VAL A 549 -23.71 24.31 -9.26
C VAL A 549 -24.14 24.50 -10.71
N ASP A 550 -25.43 24.27 -11.00
CA ASP A 550 -25.98 24.26 -12.36
C ASP A 550 -25.21 23.34 -13.34
N GLY A 551 -24.68 22.22 -12.81
CA GLY A 551 -23.87 21.26 -13.56
C GLY A 551 -22.41 21.68 -13.81
N ALA A 552 -22.00 22.87 -13.40
CA ALA A 552 -20.62 23.36 -13.52
C ALA A 552 -19.85 23.24 -12.20
N ARG A 553 -18.57 22.86 -12.28
CA ARG A 553 -17.68 22.82 -11.11
C ARG A 553 -17.39 24.23 -10.58
N ARG A 554 -17.49 24.41 -9.27
CA ARG A 554 -17.01 25.61 -8.56
C ARG A 554 -15.62 25.36 -7.96
N SER A 555 -14.64 26.17 -8.36
CA SER A 555 -13.25 26.12 -7.90
C SER A 555 -12.83 27.35 -7.08
N ASP A 556 -13.71 28.34 -6.96
CA ASP A 556 -13.47 29.63 -6.32
C ASP A 556 -13.72 29.64 -4.80
N LEU A 557 -14.16 28.51 -4.23
CA LEU A 557 -14.48 28.38 -2.80
C LEU A 557 -13.25 28.39 -1.88
N GLY A 558 -12.08 27.97 -2.38
CA GLY A 558 -10.89 27.76 -1.53
C GLY A 558 -10.39 29.04 -0.84
N SER A 559 -10.28 30.14 -1.58
CA SER A 559 -9.79 31.42 -1.03
C SER A 559 -10.72 32.02 0.03
N PRO A 560 -12.05 32.08 -0.17
CA PRO A 560 -12.99 32.49 0.88
C PRO A 560 -12.93 31.64 2.16
N VAL A 561 -12.75 30.33 2.04
CA VAL A 561 -12.62 29.45 3.22
C VAL A 561 -11.30 29.70 3.96
N LEU A 562 -10.21 29.89 3.23
CA LEU A 562 -8.92 30.20 3.85
C LEU A 562 -8.96 31.53 4.59
N SER A 563 -9.60 32.56 4.04
CA SER A 563 -9.75 33.86 4.72
C SER A 563 -10.50 33.73 6.06
N LEU A 564 -11.55 32.90 6.12
CA LEU A 564 -12.23 32.61 7.39
C LEU A 564 -11.35 31.82 8.35
N VAL A 565 -10.64 30.81 7.86
CA VAL A 565 -9.84 29.95 8.73
C VAL A 565 -8.65 30.72 9.27
N ASP A 566 -7.85 31.33 8.39
CA ASP A 566 -6.58 31.97 8.71
C ASP A 566 -6.74 33.33 9.38
N ASP A 567 -7.66 34.16 8.89
CA ASP A 567 -7.81 35.56 9.35
C ASP A 567 -9.07 35.79 10.19
N GLY A 568 -9.93 34.77 10.37
CA GLY A 568 -11.24 34.94 11.02
C GLY A 568 -12.25 35.74 10.19
N ASP A 569 -11.91 36.14 8.96
CA ASP A 569 -12.75 36.98 8.12
C ASP A 569 -13.80 36.16 7.37
N ALA A 570 -15.07 36.28 7.80
CA ALA A 570 -16.19 35.59 7.19
C ALA A 570 -16.76 36.31 5.95
N GLU A 571 -16.42 37.57 5.69
CA GLU A 571 -17.07 38.39 4.65
C GLU A 571 -16.87 37.82 3.23
N PRO A 572 -15.66 37.40 2.81
CA PRO A 572 -15.47 36.78 1.50
C PRO A 572 -16.35 35.54 1.30
N LEU A 573 -16.50 34.73 2.36
CA LEU A 573 -17.32 33.53 2.32
C LEU A 573 -18.82 33.86 2.30
N ARG A 574 -19.28 34.85 3.07
CA ARG A 574 -20.69 35.32 3.00
C ARG A 574 -21.05 35.87 1.62
N GLY A 575 -20.14 36.62 1.00
CA GLY A 575 -20.31 37.10 -0.38
C GLY A 575 -20.43 35.95 -1.39
N TRP A 576 -19.56 34.94 -1.27
CA TRP A 576 -19.62 33.74 -2.10
C TRP A 576 -20.95 32.97 -1.91
N LEU A 577 -21.38 32.75 -0.66
CA LEU A 577 -22.63 32.06 -0.34
C LEU A 577 -23.85 32.76 -0.95
N THR A 578 -23.89 34.10 -0.87
CA THR A 578 -24.95 34.92 -1.46
C THR A 578 -25.00 34.77 -2.97
N THR A 579 -23.83 34.77 -3.62
CA THR A 579 -23.71 34.61 -5.08
C THR A 579 -24.22 33.25 -5.56
N VAL A 580 -23.99 32.20 -4.78
CA VAL A 580 -24.46 30.83 -5.08
C VAL A 580 -25.91 30.60 -4.64
N GLY A 581 -26.46 31.47 -3.79
CA GLY A 581 -27.82 31.34 -3.24
C GLY A 581 -27.91 30.35 -2.06
N VAL A 582 -26.80 30.07 -1.38
CA VAL A 582 -26.76 29.21 -0.19
C VAL A 582 -27.38 29.95 1.00
N ARG A 583 -28.23 29.26 1.76
CA ARG A 583 -28.91 29.80 2.94
C ARG A 583 -28.25 29.31 4.23
N PRO A 584 -27.27 30.03 4.80
CA PRO A 584 -26.46 29.54 5.92
C PRO A 584 -27.26 29.33 7.21
N GLU A 585 -28.41 30.00 7.36
CA GLU A 585 -29.31 29.93 8.50
C GLU A 585 -30.17 28.66 8.53
N LYS A 586 -30.29 27.94 7.41
CA LYS A 586 -31.08 26.72 7.35
C LYS A 586 -30.31 25.54 7.95
N PRO A 587 -31.00 24.60 8.64
CA PRO A 587 -30.36 23.41 9.17
C PRO A 587 -29.86 22.51 8.04
N VAL A 588 -28.64 22.03 8.19
CA VAL A 588 -27.97 21.11 7.26
C VAL A 588 -28.16 19.68 7.74
N ARG A 589 -28.41 18.75 6.81
CA ARG A 589 -28.56 17.33 7.12
C ARG A 589 -27.16 16.71 7.25
N LEU A 590 -26.79 16.22 8.42
CA LEU A 590 -25.43 15.71 8.67
C LEU A 590 -25.29 14.18 8.64
N GLY A 591 -26.36 13.48 8.20
CA GLY A 591 -26.38 12.02 8.08
C GLY A 591 -27.11 11.34 9.22
#